data_AF-A0A1J3E218-F1
#
_entry.id   AF-A0A1J3E218-F1
#
_cell.length_a   1.000
_cell.length_b   1.000
_cell.length_c   1.000
_cell.angle_alpha   90.00
_cell.angle_beta   90.00
_cell.angle_gamma   90.00
#
_symmetry.space_group_name_H-M   'P 1'
#
loop_
_entity.id
_entity.type
_entity.pdbx_description
1 polymer ?
#
loop_
_entity_poly.entity_id
_entity_poly.type
_entity_poly.pdbx_seq_one_letter_code
_entity_poly.pdbx_strand_id
1 'polypeptide(L)'
;MDSPGNWYKPGQISLEKDLILPYVPNVDLCDANCLSENSSKRTTLLFFRGRLKRNAGGKVRAKLGAELSSAKDVIITEGTAGDEGKLAAQKGMRRSMFCLCPAGDTPSSARLFDAIVSGCIPVIVSDELELPFEGLLDYRKIAVIVSSGDAIQPGWLVNHLRSLGPTHIKGLQKNLAQYSRHFLYSSPAQPLGPEDLTWRMGKW
;
A
#
# COMPACT_ATOMS: atom_id res chain seq x y z
N MET A 1 16.22 -20.42 16.75
CA MET A 1 15.22 -20.38 15.66
C MET A 1 14.17 -19.38 16.10
N ASP A 2 14.47 -18.10 15.90
CA ASP A 2 13.52 -17.03 16.19
C ASP A 2 12.68 -16.86 14.93
N SER A 3 11.44 -17.34 14.95
CA SER A 3 10.52 -17.21 13.81
C SER A 3 10.41 -15.73 13.43
N PRO A 4 10.86 -15.33 12.23
CA PRO A 4 10.77 -13.96 11.76
C PRO A 4 9.35 -13.69 11.26
N GLY A 5 8.36 -13.86 12.15
CA GLY A 5 6.98 -13.88 11.73
C GLY A 5 5.99 -14.48 12.70
N ASN A 6 5.52 -13.69 13.64
CA ASN A 6 4.27 -13.98 14.31
C ASN A 6 3.68 -12.64 14.72
N TRP A 7 3.01 -11.98 13.76
CA TRP A 7 2.17 -10.81 14.05
C TRP A 7 1.15 -11.10 15.16
N TYR A 8 0.82 -12.39 15.31
CA TYR A 8 -0.14 -12.92 16.25
C TYR A 8 0.53 -13.93 17.18
N LYS A 9 0.07 -14.01 18.42
CA LYS A 9 0.51 -15.09 19.31
C LYS A 9 -0.08 -16.42 18.82
N PRO A 10 0.57 -17.57 19.06
CA PRO A 10 -0.01 -18.87 18.78
C PRO A 10 -1.42 -19.00 19.38
N GLY A 11 -2.40 -19.40 18.57
CA GLY A 11 -3.81 -19.52 18.97
C GLY A 11 -4.62 -18.22 18.98
N GLN A 12 -4.03 -17.07 18.64
CA GLN A 12 -4.73 -15.79 18.55
C GLN A 12 -5.47 -15.62 17.21
N ILE A 13 -4.94 -16.21 16.13
CA ILE A 13 -5.52 -16.15 14.79
C ILE A 13 -5.46 -17.53 14.11
N SER A 14 -6.50 -17.85 13.33
CA SER A 14 -6.59 -18.97 12.41
C SER A 14 -6.79 -18.45 10.99
N LEU A 15 -5.83 -18.71 10.10
CA LEU A 15 -5.94 -18.34 8.68
C LEU A 15 -7.09 -19.06 7.95
N GLU A 16 -7.62 -20.13 8.53
CA GLU A 16 -8.79 -20.84 8.01
C GLU A 16 -10.13 -20.21 8.44
N LYS A 17 -10.15 -19.40 9.51
CA LYS A 17 -11.41 -18.95 10.14
C LYS A 17 -11.51 -17.43 10.29
N ASP A 18 -10.40 -16.73 10.27
CA ASP A 18 -10.36 -15.30 10.53
C ASP A 18 -10.32 -14.48 9.25
N LEU A 19 -11.06 -13.38 9.27
CA LEU A 19 -11.20 -12.48 8.14
C LEU A 19 -10.38 -11.21 8.37
N ILE A 20 -9.53 -10.88 7.40
CA ILE A 20 -8.83 -9.59 7.36
C ILE A 20 -9.67 -8.59 6.56
N LEU A 21 -10.13 -7.53 7.22
CA LEU A 21 -10.89 -6.46 6.58
C LEU A 21 -9.97 -5.32 6.12
N PRO A 22 -10.28 -4.68 4.98
CA PRO A 22 -9.54 -3.50 4.56
C PRO A 22 -9.82 -2.32 5.48
N TYR A 23 -8.79 -1.51 5.72
CA TYR A 23 -8.98 -0.23 6.41
C TYR A 23 -9.83 0.71 5.56
N VAL A 24 -10.62 1.57 6.21
CA VAL A 24 -11.22 2.72 5.55
C VAL A 24 -10.10 3.67 5.11
N PRO A 25 -10.02 4.04 3.82
CA PRO A 25 -9.05 5.04 3.36
C PRO A 25 -9.26 6.36 4.10
N ASN A 26 -8.17 6.97 4.56
CA ASN A 26 -8.18 8.28 5.18
C ASN A 26 -8.25 9.39 4.14
N VAL A 27 -7.90 9.12 2.89
CA VAL A 27 -7.88 10.09 1.78
C VAL A 27 -9.04 9.88 0.82
N ASP A 28 -9.37 10.90 0.04
CA ASP A 28 -10.49 10.86 -0.91
C ASP A 28 -10.13 10.04 -2.16
N LEU A 29 -11.12 9.34 -2.71
CA LEU A 29 -11.00 8.64 -3.99
C LEU A 29 -10.57 9.60 -5.09
N CYS A 30 -9.51 9.24 -5.80
CA CYS A 30 -9.14 9.82 -7.08
C CYS A 30 -9.92 9.10 -8.18
N ASP A 31 -11.03 9.71 -8.59
CA ASP A 31 -11.89 9.20 -9.66
C ASP A 31 -11.22 9.28 -11.06
N ALA A 32 -11.95 8.89 -12.11
CA ALA A 32 -11.42 8.89 -13.47
C ALA A 32 -10.91 10.27 -13.93
N ASN A 33 -11.55 11.36 -13.51
CA ASN A 33 -11.14 12.72 -13.83
C ASN A 33 -9.85 13.08 -13.09
N CYS A 34 -9.81 12.81 -11.78
CA CYS A 34 -8.61 12.99 -10.97
C CYS A 34 -7.42 12.18 -11.51
N LEU A 35 -7.63 10.93 -11.93
CA LEU A 35 -6.58 10.09 -12.50
C LEU A 35 -6.05 10.64 -13.83
N SER A 36 -6.94 11.08 -14.72
CA SER A 36 -6.55 11.64 -16.02
C SER A 36 -5.77 12.95 -15.84
N GLU A 37 -6.26 13.84 -14.98
CA GLU A 37 -5.60 15.12 -14.66
C GLU A 37 -4.22 14.93 -14.02
N ASN A 38 -4.04 13.88 -13.23
CA ASN A 38 -2.79 13.62 -12.53
C ASN A 38 -1.82 12.77 -13.35
N SER A 39 -2.23 12.10 -14.44
CA SER A 39 -1.38 11.16 -15.18
C SER A 39 -0.06 11.79 -15.67
N SER A 40 -0.08 13.03 -16.16
CA SER A 40 1.12 13.76 -16.65
C SER A 40 1.84 14.54 -15.54
N LYS A 41 1.18 14.75 -14.41
CA LYS A 41 1.64 15.56 -13.27
C LYS A 41 2.48 14.79 -12.26
N ARG A 42 2.68 13.50 -12.52
CA ARG A 42 3.10 12.48 -11.58
C ARG A 42 4.62 12.30 -11.74
N THR A 43 5.39 13.19 -11.11
CA THR A 43 6.85 13.34 -11.33
C THR A 43 7.69 12.68 -10.26
N THR A 44 7.13 12.41 -9.08
CA THR A 44 7.82 11.71 -8.00
C THR A 44 7.84 10.21 -8.31
N LEU A 45 9.00 9.57 -8.22
CA LEU A 45 9.11 8.11 -8.38
C LEU A 45 8.45 7.40 -7.20
N LEU A 46 8.92 7.66 -5.97
CA LEU A 46 8.49 6.93 -4.78
C LEU A 46 8.13 7.91 -3.65
N PHE A 47 6.97 7.71 -3.04
CA PHE A 47 6.48 8.55 -1.96
C PHE A 47 6.16 7.75 -0.69
N PHE A 48 6.52 8.33 0.45
CA PHE A 48 6.12 7.89 1.77
C PHE A 48 5.88 9.08 2.68
N ARG A 49 4.74 9.05 3.37
CA ARG A 49 4.46 9.93 4.51
C ARG A 49 3.94 9.11 5.68
N GLY A 50 4.65 9.13 6.81
CA GLY A 50 4.29 8.37 8.00
C GLY A 50 5.45 8.17 8.96
N ARG A 51 5.15 7.50 10.08
CA ARG A 51 6.16 7.19 11.10
C ARG A 51 7.18 6.18 10.60
N LEU A 52 8.44 6.62 10.47
CA LEU A 52 9.58 5.78 10.09
C LEU A 52 10.18 5.06 11.31
N LYS A 53 10.15 5.72 12.47
CA LYS A 53 10.60 5.13 13.75
C LYS A 53 9.39 4.59 14.52
N ARG A 54 9.33 3.27 14.70
CA ARG A 54 8.41 2.57 15.62
C ARG A 54 9.23 1.59 16.47
N ASN A 55 8.64 1.08 17.56
CA ASN A 55 9.23 0.06 18.43
C ASN A 55 9.51 -1.25 17.65
N ALA A 56 9.96 -2.33 18.32
CA ALA A 56 10.35 -3.67 17.83
C ALA A 56 10.22 -4.03 16.32
N GLY A 57 9.09 -3.81 15.63
CA GLY A 57 8.90 -3.98 14.18
C GLY A 57 9.43 -2.86 13.26
N GLY A 58 9.99 -1.77 13.79
CA GLY A 58 10.42 -0.58 13.04
C GLY A 58 11.78 -0.67 12.32
N LYS A 59 12.51 -1.78 12.44
CA LYS A 59 13.88 -1.91 11.89
C LYS A 59 13.93 -1.71 10.38
N VAL A 60 12.99 -2.30 9.64
CA VAL A 60 12.90 -2.19 8.18
C VAL A 60 12.58 -0.74 7.78
N ARG A 61 11.61 -0.10 8.45
CA ARG A 61 11.21 1.29 8.16
C ARG A 61 12.32 2.29 8.44
N ALA A 62 13.08 2.11 9.52
CA ALA A 62 14.21 2.97 9.83
C ALA A 62 15.32 2.84 8.78
N LYS A 63 15.65 1.61 8.35
CA LYS A 63 16.61 1.36 7.27
C LYS A 63 16.14 1.95 5.95
N LEU A 64 14.90 1.68 5.54
CA LEU A 64 14.31 2.26 4.33
C LEU A 64 14.35 3.79 4.37
N GLY A 65 14.04 4.40 5.51
CA GLY A 65 14.10 5.85 5.68
C GLY A 65 15.50 6.41 5.46
N ALA A 66 16.54 5.75 5.97
CA ALA A 66 17.93 6.14 5.79
C ALA A 66 18.42 5.93 4.35
N GLU A 67 18.11 4.77 3.75
CA GLU A 67 18.53 4.44 2.38
C GLU A 67 17.86 5.33 1.32
N LEU A 68 16.60 5.72 1.55
CA LEU A 68 15.80 6.44 0.56
C LEU A 68 15.85 7.97 0.72
N SER A 69 16.36 8.51 1.83
CA SER A 69 16.32 9.96 2.10
C SER A 69 17.11 10.81 1.10
N SER A 70 18.11 10.23 0.44
CA SER A 70 18.99 10.92 -0.52
C SER A 70 18.73 10.51 -1.96
N ALA A 71 17.71 9.68 -2.22
CA ALA A 71 17.42 9.19 -3.55
C ALA A 71 16.68 10.25 -4.40
N LYS A 72 17.13 10.44 -5.64
CA LYS A 72 16.48 11.35 -6.60
C LYS A 72 15.04 10.91 -6.91
N ASP A 73 14.12 11.88 -6.95
CA ASP A 73 12.69 11.70 -7.21
C ASP A 73 11.98 10.85 -6.15
N VAL A 74 12.54 10.76 -4.94
CA VAL A 74 11.98 10.04 -3.80
C VAL A 74 11.66 11.02 -2.69
N ILE A 75 10.47 10.89 -2.10
CA ILE A 75 10.01 11.72 -0.97
C ILE A 75 9.67 10.80 0.19
N ILE A 76 10.48 10.84 1.24
CA ILE A 76 10.24 10.13 2.50
C ILE A 76 10.11 11.16 3.62
N THR A 77 8.93 11.26 4.21
CA THR A 77 8.63 12.29 5.22
C THR A 77 7.88 11.73 6.41
N GLU A 78 8.09 12.32 7.58
CA GLU A 78 7.28 12.02 8.76
C GLU A 78 5.83 12.50 8.57
N GLY A 79 4.90 11.72 9.12
CA GLY A 79 3.47 12.03 9.04
C GLY A 79 3.00 12.89 10.21
N THR A 80 2.07 13.80 9.93
CA THR A 80 1.37 14.61 10.93
C THR A 80 -0.08 14.13 11.07
N ALA A 81 -0.66 14.27 12.26
CA ALA A 81 -2.08 13.97 12.50
C ALA A 81 -2.97 15.13 12.02
N GLY A 82 -4.27 14.86 11.83
CA GLY A 82 -5.27 15.86 11.42
C GLY A 82 -5.34 16.11 9.91
N ASP A 83 -6.20 17.05 9.54
CA ASP A 83 -6.60 17.30 8.15
C ASP A 83 -5.44 17.77 7.26
N GLU A 84 -4.53 18.58 7.79
CA GLU A 84 -3.33 19.00 7.06
C GLU A 84 -2.45 17.81 6.68
N GLY A 85 -2.28 16.86 7.62
CA GLY A 85 -1.52 15.64 7.40
C GLY A 85 -2.16 14.76 6.33
N LYS A 86 -3.49 14.60 6.39
CA LYS A 86 -4.30 13.90 5.39
C LYS A 86 -4.14 14.55 4.00
N LEU A 87 -4.32 15.86 3.89
CA LEU A 87 -4.22 16.59 2.63
C LEU A 87 -2.81 16.51 2.02
N ALA A 88 -1.78 16.64 2.85
CA ALA A 88 -0.39 16.50 2.42
C ALA A 88 -0.10 15.08 1.90
N ALA A 89 -0.61 14.05 2.58
CA ALA A 89 -0.50 12.67 2.12
C ALA A 89 -1.22 12.47 0.78
N GLN A 90 -2.48 12.89 0.66
CA GLN A 90 -3.27 12.80 -0.58
C GLN A 90 -2.58 13.50 -1.76
N LYS A 91 -2.10 14.73 -1.57
CA LYS A 91 -1.40 15.49 -2.61
C LYS A 91 -0.11 14.80 -3.03
N GLY A 92 0.66 14.28 -2.07
CA GLY A 92 1.90 13.55 -2.35
C GLY A 92 1.65 12.25 -3.14
N MET A 93 0.67 11.44 -2.71
CA MET A 93 0.32 10.19 -3.40
C MET A 93 -0.15 10.43 -4.83
N ARG A 94 -1.00 11.45 -5.06
CA ARG A 94 -1.50 11.79 -6.40
C ARG A 94 -0.43 12.32 -7.36
N ARG A 95 0.73 12.76 -6.84
CA ARG A 95 1.89 13.24 -7.62
C ARG A 95 2.99 12.20 -7.80
N SER A 96 2.80 10.98 -7.29
CA SER A 96 3.85 9.96 -7.23
C SER A 96 3.50 8.72 -8.06
N MET A 97 4.47 8.10 -8.72
CA MET A 97 4.27 6.83 -9.42
C MET A 97 3.94 5.72 -8.43
N PHE A 98 4.79 5.60 -7.42
CA PHE A 98 4.78 4.53 -6.44
C PHE A 98 4.63 5.07 -5.02
N CYS A 99 3.96 4.31 -4.17
CA CYS A 99 3.75 4.62 -2.75
C CYS A 99 4.28 3.49 -1.89
N LEU A 100 5.28 3.80 -1.07
CA LEU A 100 5.92 2.82 -0.21
C LEU A 100 4.95 2.38 0.90
N CYS A 101 4.74 1.08 0.99
CA CYS A 101 3.84 0.44 1.95
C CYS A 101 4.62 -0.63 2.74
N PRO A 102 5.54 -0.23 3.63
CA PRO A 102 6.25 -1.19 4.46
C PRO A 102 5.30 -1.74 5.52
N ALA A 103 5.41 -3.04 5.81
CA ALA A 103 4.64 -3.69 6.86
C ALA A 103 4.69 -2.91 8.19
N GLY A 104 3.58 -2.95 8.93
CA GLY A 104 3.36 -2.16 10.14
C GLY A 104 3.54 -2.95 11.43
N ASP A 105 2.66 -2.69 12.40
CA ASP A 105 2.44 -3.60 13.54
C ASP A 105 1.34 -4.64 13.19
N THR A 106 0.80 -4.54 11.97
CA THR A 106 -0.24 -5.36 11.37
C THR A 106 0.20 -5.74 9.95
N PRO A 107 -0.28 -6.89 9.40
CA PRO A 107 0.10 -7.36 8.07
C PRO A 107 -0.20 -6.34 6.94
N SER A 108 -1.30 -5.59 7.07
CA SER A 108 -1.66 -4.49 6.17
C SER A 108 -1.67 -3.15 6.91
N SER A 109 -1.46 -2.04 6.20
CA SER A 109 -1.55 -0.69 6.78
C SER A 109 -2.59 0.15 6.04
N ALA A 110 -3.25 1.09 6.75
CA ALA A 110 -4.19 2.03 6.13
C ALA A 110 -3.62 2.75 4.89
N ARG A 111 -2.30 2.97 4.86
CA ARG A 111 -1.59 3.59 3.73
C ARG A 111 -1.71 2.80 2.42
N LEU A 112 -1.81 1.47 2.50
CA LEU A 112 -2.03 0.64 1.32
C LEU A 112 -3.31 1.06 0.60
N PHE A 113 -4.40 1.22 1.36
CA PHE A 113 -5.71 1.59 0.82
C PHE A 113 -5.73 3.06 0.39
N ASP A 114 -5.06 3.95 1.13
CA ASP A 114 -4.86 5.34 0.71
C ASP A 114 -4.13 5.47 -0.64
N ALA A 115 -3.08 4.67 -0.83
CA ALA A 115 -2.33 4.61 -2.08
C ALA A 115 -3.22 4.10 -3.23
N ILE A 116 -3.98 3.03 -2.97
CA ILE A 116 -4.90 2.45 -3.96
C ILE A 116 -5.93 3.48 -4.42
N VAL A 117 -6.65 4.13 -3.50
CA VAL A 117 -7.69 5.10 -3.87
C VAL A 117 -7.12 6.39 -4.45
N SER A 118 -5.83 6.69 -4.20
CA SER A 118 -5.12 7.81 -4.84
C SER A 118 -4.54 7.48 -6.21
N GLY A 119 -4.68 6.24 -6.69
CA GLY A 119 -4.08 5.76 -7.93
C GLY A 119 -2.55 5.72 -7.91
N CYS A 120 -1.94 5.66 -6.73
CA CYS A 120 -0.50 5.54 -6.53
C CYS A 120 -0.16 4.05 -6.38
N ILE A 121 0.73 3.51 -7.23
CA ILE A 121 1.05 2.07 -7.22
C ILE A 121 1.67 1.68 -5.87
N PRO A 122 1.02 0.84 -5.05
CA PRO A 122 1.60 0.40 -3.80
C PRO A 122 2.86 -0.42 -4.05
N VAL A 123 3.92 -0.11 -3.29
CA VAL A 123 5.13 -0.92 -3.18
C VAL A 123 5.11 -1.56 -1.81
N ILE A 124 4.62 -2.79 -1.76
CA ILE A 124 4.44 -3.54 -0.52
C ILE A 124 5.80 -4.16 -0.18
N VAL A 125 6.35 -3.76 0.96
CA VAL A 125 7.60 -4.33 1.49
C VAL A 125 7.25 -5.20 2.69
N SER A 126 7.22 -6.51 2.46
CA SER A 126 6.97 -7.52 3.49
C SER A 126 7.49 -8.88 3.04
N ASP A 127 7.99 -9.67 3.99
CA ASP A 127 8.29 -11.09 3.77
C ASP A 127 7.10 -12.00 4.13
N GLU A 128 6.17 -11.45 4.91
CA GLU A 128 4.97 -12.13 5.38
C GLU A 128 3.79 -11.20 5.16
N LEU A 129 3.03 -11.49 4.11
CA LEU A 129 1.96 -10.64 3.64
C LEU A 129 0.63 -11.36 3.87
N GLU A 130 -0.28 -10.68 4.54
CA GLU A 130 -1.68 -11.08 4.62
C GLU A 130 -2.52 -9.86 4.26
N LEU A 131 -3.26 -9.97 3.16
CA LEU A 131 -4.07 -8.89 2.62
C LEU A 131 -5.56 -9.23 2.63
N PRO A 132 -6.43 -8.23 2.80
CA PRO A 132 -7.86 -8.44 2.68
C PRO A 132 -8.23 -9.03 1.32
N PHE A 133 -9.15 -9.99 1.34
CA PHE A 133 -9.69 -10.60 0.13
C PHE A 133 -8.66 -11.36 -0.73
N GLU A 134 -7.57 -11.83 -0.13
CA GLU A 134 -6.70 -12.82 -0.77
C GLU A 134 -7.51 -14.06 -1.19
N GLY A 135 -7.22 -14.57 -2.38
CA GLY A 135 -8.03 -15.62 -3.04
C GLY A 135 -9.15 -15.07 -3.94
N LEU A 136 -9.69 -13.87 -3.66
CA LEU A 136 -10.63 -13.18 -4.54
C LEU A 136 -9.95 -12.11 -5.40
N LEU A 137 -8.97 -11.39 -4.84
CA LEU A 137 -8.25 -10.31 -5.51
C LEU A 137 -6.78 -10.67 -5.71
N ASP A 138 -6.30 -10.50 -6.94
CA ASP A 138 -4.87 -10.65 -7.25
C ASP A 138 -4.14 -9.31 -7.10
N TYR A 139 -3.46 -9.12 -5.95
CA TYR A 139 -2.72 -7.90 -5.65
C TYR A 139 -1.53 -7.64 -6.57
N ARG A 140 -0.98 -8.66 -7.23
CA ARG A 140 0.13 -8.51 -8.21
C ARG A 140 -0.31 -7.69 -9.44
N LYS A 141 -1.62 -7.55 -9.65
CA LYS A 141 -2.18 -6.70 -10.72
C LYS A 141 -2.23 -5.22 -10.35
N ILE A 142 -2.06 -4.85 -9.08
CA ILE A 142 -2.18 -3.47 -8.61
C ILE A 142 -0.99 -2.97 -7.80
N ALA A 143 -0.12 -3.85 -7.33
CA ALA A 143 1.01 -3.53 -6.47
C ALA A 143 2.31 -4.21 -6.92
N VAL A 144 3.43 -3.61 -6.54
CA VAL A 144 4.76 -4.21 -6.62
C VAL A 144 5.07 -4.79 -5.24
N ILE A 145 5.30 -6.09 -5.15
CA ILE A 145 5.57 -6.79 -3.89
C ILE A 145 7.07 -7.10 -3.83
N VAL A 146 7.72 -6.71 -2.74
CA VAL A 146 9.18 -6.80 -2.56
C VAL A 146 9.49 -7.38 -1.18
N SER A 147 10.48 -8.26 -1.10
CA SER A 147 11.00 -8.78 0.16
C SER A 147 11.61 -7.65 1.00
N SER A 148 11.55 -7.75 2.33
CA SER A 148 12.21 -6.75 3.19
C SER A 148 13.72 -6.79 3.01
N GLY A 149 14.28 -7.97 2.73
CA GLY A 149 15.71 -8.18 2.53
C GLY A 149 16.27 -7.45 1.31
N ASP A 150 15.56 -7.49 0.18
CA ASP A 150 15.94 -6.78 -1.05
C ASP A 150 15.71 -5.28 -0.93
N ALA A 151 14.57 -4.88 -0.34
CA ALA A 151 14.19 -3.48 -0.25
C ALA A 151 15.17 -2.62 0.57
N ILE A 152 15.87 -3.22 1.55
CA ILE A 152 16.88 -2.54 2.37
C ILE A 152 18.29 -2.57 1.76
N GLN A 153 18.51 -3.25 0.64
CA GLN A 153 19.81 -3.21 -0.03
C GLN A 153 20.04 -1.83 -0.65
N PRO A 154 21.25 -1.24 -0.50
CA PRO A 154 21.53 0.10 -1.01
C PRO A 154 21.19 0.26 -2.49
N GLY A 155 20.31 1.21 -2.80
CA GLY A 155 19.87 1.54 -4.15
C GLY A 155 18.99 0.50 -4.86
N TRP A 156 18.85 -0.71 -4.32
CA TRP A 156 18.15 -1.81 -4.99
C TRP A 156 16.69 -1.46 -5.29
N LEU A 157 15.95 -0.94 -4.29
CA LEU A 157 14.53 -0.63 -4.44
C LEU A 157 14.28 0.41 -5.52
N VAL A 158 15.06 1.48 -5.53
CA VAL A 158 14.93 2.57 -6.52
C VAL A 158 15.28 2.06 -7.91
N ASN A 159 16.34 1.26 -8.05
CA ASN A 159 16.73 0.68 -9.33
C ASN A 159 15.69 -0.30 -9.85
N HIS A 160 15.12 -1.14 -8.97
CA HIS A 160 14.06 -2.05 -9.30
C HIS A 160 12.83 -1.30 -9.84
N LEU A 161 12.35 -0.28 -9.13
CA LEU A 161 11.20 0.52 -9.58
C LEU A 161 11.47 1.26 -10.90
N ARG A 162 12.69 1.75 -11.12
CA ARG A 162 13.09 2.39 -12.40
C ARG A 162 13.21 1.40 -13.55
N SER A 163 13.50 0.14 -13.27
CA SER A 163 13.58 -0.92 -14.29
C SER A 163 12.21 -1.37 -14.81
N LEU A 164 11.12 -1.04 -14.09
CA LEU A 164 9.78 -1.40 -14.51
C LEU A 164 9.39 -0.67 -15.80
N GLY A 165 9.02 -1.44 -16.82
CA GLY A 165 8.66 -0.91 -18.13
C GLY A 165 7.41 -0.01 -18.09
N PRO A 166 7.32 1.04 -18.94
CA PRO A 166 6.16 1.92 -18.98
C PRO A 166 4.82 1.21 -19.22
N THR A 167 4.82 0.13 -20.03
CA THR A 167 3.63 -0.68 -20.28
C THR A 167 3.15 -1.39 -19.02
N HIS A 168 4.07 -1.91 -18.22
CA HIS A 168 3.74 -2.57 -16.95
C HIS A 168 3.16 -1.56 -15.96
N ILE A 169 3.80 -0.39 -15.80
CA ILE A 169 3.33 0.69 -14.93
C ILE A 169 1.92 1.15 -15.33
N LYS A 170 1.66 1.36 -16.62
CA LYS A 170 0.32 1.72 -17.13
C LYS A 170 -0.72 0.63 -16.84
N GLY A 171 -0.32 -0.64 -16.94
CA GLY A 171 -1.17 -1.78 -16.58
C GLY A 171 -1.60 -1.73 -15.10
N LEU A 172 -0.63 -1.54 -14.19
CA LEU A 172 -0.90 -1.41 -12.76
C LEU A 172 -1.82 -0.22 -12.45
N GLN A 173 -1.57 0.95 -13.05
CA GLN A 173 -2.41 2.15 -12.88
C GLN A 173 -3.85 1.94 -13.38
N LYS A 174 -4.02 1.28 -14.53
CA LYS A 174 -5.35 0.94 -15.05
C LYS A 174 -6.10 0.00 -14.10
N ASN A 175 -5.42 -1.02 -13.59
CA ASN A 175 -6.03 -1.97 -12.66
C ASN A 175 -6.38 -1.30 -11.33
N LEU A 176 -5.56 -0.38 -10.82
CA LEU A 176 -5.87 0.40 -9.62
C LEU A 176 -7.20 1.14 -9.72
N ALA A 177 -7.47 1.77 -10.86
CA ALA A 177 -8.73 2.46 -11.11
C ALA A 177 -9.95 1.52 -11.01
N GLN A 178 -9.78 0.24 -11.38
CA GLN A 178 -10.84 -0.77 -11.32
C GLN A 178 -10.96 -1.41 -9.94
N TYR A 179 -9.84 -1.56 -9.24
CA TYR A 179 -9.76 -2.24 -7.95
C TYR A 179 -10.14 -1.34 -6.78
N SER A 180 -10.01 -0.02 -6.92
CA SER A 180 -10.29 0.94 -5.84
C SER A 180 -11.66 0.73 -5.19
N ARG A 181 -12.69 0.41 -5.97
CA ARG A 181 -14.05 0.12 -5.48
C ARG A 181 -14.13 -1.04 -4.48
N HIS A 182 -13.21 -2.01 -4.54
CA HIS A 182 -13.17 -3.14 -3.61
C HIS A 182 -12.80 -2.72 -2.19
N PHE A 183 -12.30 -1.50 -2.01
CA PHE A 183 -11.82 -0.96 -0.74
C PHE A 183 -12.56 0.31 -0.30
N LEU A 184 -13.70 0.62 -0.94
CA LEU A 184 -14.53 1.77 -0.63
C LEU A 184 -15.84 1.30 -0.01
N TYR A 185 -15.96 1.49 1.30
CA TYR A 185 -17.17 1.18 2.05
C TYR A 185 -18.34 2.08 1.61
N SER A 186 -19.55 1.53 1.65
CA SER A 186 -20.76 2.17 1.14
C SER A 186 -22.01 1.70 1.89
N SER A 187 -23.00 2.59 2.00
CA SER A 187 -24.33 2.25 2.49
C SER A 187 -25.37 2.82 1.51
N PRO A 188 -26.16 1.98 0.80
CA PRO A 188 -26.17 0.52 0.87
C PRO A 188 -24.91 -0.12 0.25
N ALA A 189 -24.61 -1.35 0.69
CA ALA A 189 -23.50 -2.15 0.17
C ALA A 189 -23.59 -2.30 -1.36
N GLN A 190 -22.46 -2.11 -2.03
CA GLN A 190 -22.36 -2.22 -3.49
C GLN A 190 -21.79 -3.58 -3.93
N PRO A 191 -22.20 -4.11 -5.10
CA PRO A 191 -21.58 -5.30 -5.67
C PRO A 191 -20.07 -5.14 -5.83
N LEU A 192 -19.33 -6.14 -5.34
CA LEU A 192 -17.87 -6.15 -5.28
C LEU A 192 -17.27 -5.02 -4.43
N GLY A 193 -18.05 -4.34 -3.59
CA GLY A 193 -17.56 -3.50 -2.50
C GLY A 193 -16.99 -4.35 -1.35
N PRO A 194 -16.32 -3.73 -0.37
CA PRO A 194 -15.72 -4.46 0.75
C PRO A 194 -16.75 -5.26 1.56
N GLU A 195 -17.98 -4.77 1.69
CA GLU A 195 -19.07 -5.48 2.38
C GLU A 195 -19.51 -6.75 1.64
N ASP A 196 -19.66 -6.68 0.31
CA ASP A 196 -20.03 -7.84 -0.53
C ASP A 196 -18.88 -8.86 -0.58
N LEU A 197 -17.63 -8.41 -0.72
CA LEU A 197 -16.48 -9.30 -0.72
C LEU A 197 -16.29 -10.00 0.64
N THR A 198 -16.52 -9.28 1.74
CA THR A 198 -16.55 -9.85 3.09
C THR A 198 -17.57 -10.98 3.18
N TRP A 199 -18.80 -10.75 2.70
CA TRP A 199 -19.85 -11.76 2.70
C TRP A 199 -19.50 -12.99 1.84
N ARG A 200 -18.85 -12.78 0.69
CA ARG A 200 -18.43 -13.87 -0.20
C ARG A 200 -17.32 -14.74 0.39
N MET A 201 -16.42 -14.17 1.17
CA MET A 201 -15.38 -14.93 1.86
C MET A 201 -15.90 -15.72 3.06
N GLY A 202 -16.97 -15.27 3.71
CA GLY A 202 -17.59 -15.99 4.83
C GLY A 202 -18.44 -17.20 4.46
N LYS A 203 -18.50 -17.60 3.18
CA LYS A 203 -19.31 -18.72 2.68
C LYS A 203 -18.54 -20.05 2.56
N TRP A 204 -17.31 -20.12 3.02
CA TRP A 204 -16.45 -21.31 3.00
C TRP A 204 -16.47 -22.02 4.34
#